data_AF-A0A7G3ZC01-F1
#
_entry.id   AF-A0A7G3ZC01-F1
#
_cell.length_a   1.000
_cell.length_b   1.000
_cell.length_c   1.000
_cell.angle_alpha   90.00
_cell.angle_beta   90.00
_cell.angle_gamma   90.00
#
_symmetry.space_group_name_H-M   'P 1'
#
loop_
_entity.id
_entity.type
_entity.pdbx_description
1 polymer ?
#
loop_
_entity_poly.entity_id
_entity_poly.type
_entity_poly.pdbx_seq_one_letter_code
_entity_poly.pdbx_strand_id
1 'polypeptide(L)'
;MLAHRAAIRHFTTSLPRCNTARPPPSYFTHDSGHHAAQTPSSGPGNRSRSLTDIAMVIAVGTLCFLAIDNYRARCELQAQVEQDRIKLAETQEFLTRQTNAARKKRELQILNERKTTKMREMKLALHVAMLRAQLQDHGIEPRSIDDCVHEYARSVKMDNSISNVSGTALWINDDNSLKGLIPSPKEYEERGR
;
A
#
# COMPACT_ATOMS: atom_id res chain seq x y z
N MET A 1 -4.70 -33.60 21.71
CA MET A 1 -3.50 -32.85 21.29
C MET A 1 -3.34 -32.97 19.77
N LEU A 2 -3.77 -31.99 18.99
CA LEU A 2 -3.36 -31.83 17.59
C LEU A 2 -3.48 -30.35 17.25
N ALA A 3 -2.34 -29.67 17.18
CA ALA A 3 -2.21 -28.26 16.90
C ALA A 3 -2.16 -28.04 15.38
N HIS A 4 -3.19 -27.38 14.82
CA HIS A 4 -3.13 -26.87 13.46
C HIS A 4 -2.31 -25.58 13.43
N ARG A 5 -1.08 -25.70 12.90
CA ARG A 5 -0.20 -24.57 12.54
C ARG A 5 -0.85 -23.78 11.42
N ALA A 6 -1.22 -22.53 11.71
CA ALA A 6 -1.62 -21.56 10.71
C ALA A 6 -0.44 -21.17 9.82
N ALA A 7 -0.66 -21.22 8.51
CA ALA A 7 0.29 -20.84 7.48
C ALA A 7 0.51 -19.31 7.48
N ILE A 8 1.74 -18.90 7.79
CA ILE A 8 2.21 -17.53 7.62
C ILE A 8 2.50 -17.36 6.12
N ARG A 9 1.60 -16.68 5.41
CA ARG A 9 1.84 -16.22 4.04
C ARG A 9 2.84 -15.06 4.11
N HIS A 10 4.09 -15.34 3.76
CA HIS A 10 5.09 -14.31 3.53
C HIS A 10 4.68 -13.50 2.30
N PHE A 11 4.18 -12.28 2.50
CA PHE A 11 4.13 -11.27 1.45
C PHE A 11 5.56 -10.83 1.17
N THR A 12 6.18 -11.41 0.15
CA THR A 12 7.42 -10.91 -0.42
C THR A 12 7.10 -9.65 -1.21
N THR A 13 7.17 -8.49 -0.56
CA THR A 13 7.21 -7.20 -1.26
C THR A 13 8.52 -7.15 -2.04
N SER A 14 8.45 -7.48 -3.34
CA SER A 14 9.56 -7.26 -4.26
C SER A 14 9.78 -5.76 -4.39
N LEU A 15 10.81 -5.25 -3.71
CA LEU A 15 11.32 -3.90 -3.99
C LEU A 15 11.74 -3.83 -5.46
N PRO A 16 11.43 -2.76 -6.20
CA PRO A 16 12.03 -2.53 -7.49
C PRO A 16 13.53 -2.32 -7.26
N ARG A 17 14.32 -3.33 -7.63
CA ARG A 17 15.77 -3.27 -7.67
C ARG A 17 16.13 -2.22 -8.73
N CYS A 18 16.39 -1.00 -8.27
CA CYS A 18 16.87 0.08 -9.12
C CYS A 18 18.29 -0.28 -9.58
N ASN A 19 18.37 -1.04 -10.66
CA ASN A 19 19.60 -1.43 -11.33
C ASN A 19 20.07 -0.23 -12.16
N THR A 20 20.61 0.81 -11.51
CA THR A 20 21.38 1.85 -12.19
C THR A 20 22.82 1.35 -12.38
N ALA A 21 22.96 0.24 -13.10
CA ALA A 21 24.23 -0.13 -13.72
C ALA A 21 24.46 0.83 -14.89
N ARG A 22 24.96 2.04 -14.60
CA ARG A 22 25.61 2.84 -15.64
C ARG A 22 26.89 2.09 -16.01
N PRO A 23 27.03 1.59 -17.25
CA PRO A 23 28.32 1.05 -17.67
C PRO A 23 29.37 2.16 -17.57
N PRO A 24 30.61 1.84 -17.15
CA PRO A 24 31.69 2.82 -17.15
C PRO A 24 31.87 3.37 -18.58
N PRO A 25 32.20 4.66 -18.74
CA PRO A 25 32.41 5.23 -20.06
C PRO A 25 33.60 4.52 -20.74
N SER A 26 33.30 3.79 -21.81
CA SER A 26 34.25 3.08 -22.67
C SER A 26 34.98 4.07 -23.58
N TYR A 27 36.02 4.73 -23.07
CA TYR A 27 36.89 5.60 -23.87
C TYR A 27 38.06 4.85 -24.55
N PHE A 28 38.26 3.57 -24.26
CA PHE A 28 39.35 2.77 -24.84
C PHE A 28 38.83 1.45 -25.37
N THR A 29 38.30 1.45 -26.58
CA THR A 29 38.21 0.24 -27.41
C THR A 29 38.22 0.67 -28.87
N HIS A 30 39.43 0.89 -29.39
CA HIS A 30 39.68 0.80 -30.83
C HIS A 30 40.72 -0.29 -31.03
N ASP A 31 40.24 -1.42 -31.55
CA ASP A 31 41.06 -2.44 -32.19
C ASP A 31 41.20 -2.07 -33.67
N SER A 32 42.41 -2.21 -34.20
CA SER A 32 42.79 -2.61 -35.58
C SER A 32 44.12 -1.98 -36.02
N GLY A 33 45.12 -2.83 -36.19
CA GLY A 33 45.84 -2.93 -37.46
C GLY A 33 46.99 -1.94 -37.74
N HIS A 34 48.22 -2.47 -37.61
CA HIS A 34 49.40 -2.21 -38.45
C HIS A 34 49.60 -0.83 -39.09
N HIS A 35 50.53 -0.05 -38.54
CA HIS A 35 51.59 0.59 -39.32
C HIS A 35 52.88 0.66 -38.50
N ALA A 36 53.79 -0.26 -38.79
CA ALA A 36 55.21 -0.05 -38.54
C ALA A 36 55.69 1.03 -39.51
N ALA A 37 56.01 2.21 -38.99
CA ALA A 37 56.84 3.18 -39.70
C ALA A 37 57.54 4.10 -38.70
N GLN A 38 58.81 3.77 -38.46
CA GLN A 38 59.93 4.72 -38.49
C GLN A 38 59.92 5.84 -37.46
N THR A 39 60.79 5.66 -36.46
CA THR A 39 61.59 6.74 -35.87
C THR A 39 62.11 7.70 -36.94
N PRO A 40 62.17 9.00 -36.63
CA PRO A 40 63.39 9.74 -36.83
C PRO A 40 63.97 10.12 -35.48
N SER A 41 65.16 9.58 -35.22
CA SER A 41 66.15 10.19 -34.36
C SER A 41 66.38 11.64 -34.81
N SER A 42 66.03 12.61 -33.96
CA SER A 42 66.50 13.99 -34.13
C SER A 42 66.84 14.61 -32.78
N GLY A 43 68.11 14.43 -32.40
CA GLY A 43 68.92 15.35 -31.58
C GLY A 43 68.47 15.65 -30.14
N PRO A 44 69.35 15.54 -29.13
CA PRO A 44 69.09 16.15 -27.83
C PRO A 44 69.22 17.67 -27.97
N GLY A 45 68.15 18.32 -28.45
CA GLY A 45 67.98 19.75 -28.29
C GLY A 45 67.70 20.04 -26.82
N ASN A 46 68.70 20.51 -26.07
CA ASN A 46 68.63 20.89 -24.65
C ASN A 46 67.51 21.90 -24.27
N ARG A 47 66.66 22.31 -25.23
CA ARG A 47 65.54 23.25 -25.06
C ARG A 47 64.17 22.58 -24.90
N SER A 48 64.00 21.33 -25.33
CA SER A 48 62.72 20.60 -25.15
C SER A 48 62.51 20.12 -23.72
N ARG A 49 63.60 19.82 -22.99
CA ARG A 49 63.56 19.45 -21.56
C ARG A 49 62.92 20.55 -20.70
N SER A 50 63.23 21.82 -20.97
CA SER A 50 62.66 22.94 -20.20
C SER A 50 61.17 23.16 -20.49
N LEU A 51 60.71 22.94 -21.73
CA LEU A 51 59.29 23.05 -22.07
C LEU A 51 58.47 21.88 -21.51
N THR A 52 59.04 20.67 -21.49
CA THR A 52 58.41 19.52 -20.84
C THR A 52 58.32 19.70 -19.32
N ASP A 53 59.33 20.32 -18.70
CA ASP A 53 59.31 20.62 -17.26
C ASP A 53 58.21 21.65 -16.93
N ILE A 54 58.07 22.70 -17.74
CA ILE A 54 56.99 23.69 -17.59
C ILE A 54 55.62 23.03 -17.81
N ALA A 55 55.48 22.20 -18.85
CA ALA A 55 54.26 21.45 -19.11
C ALA A 55 53.91 20.48 -17.97
N MET A 56 54.91 19.87 -17.33
CA MET A 56 54.72 18.99 -16.17
C MET A 56 54.22 19.76 -14.95
N VAL A 57 54.76 20.96 -14.68
CA VAL A 57 54.30 21.81 -13.59
C VAL A 57 52.86 22.28 -13.83
N ILE A 58 52.53 22.67 -15.06
CA ILE A 58 51.17 23.06 -15.44
C ILE A 58 50.22 21.85 -15.31
N ALA A 59 50.63 20.68 -15.79
CA ALA A 59 49.83 19.46 -15.68
C ALA A 59 49.56 19.08 -14.21
N VAL A 60 50.58 19.10 -13.36
CA VAL A 60 50.41 18.84 -11.91
C VAL A 60 49.55 19.93 -11.26
N GLY A 61 49.72 21.20 -11.62
CA GLY A 61 48.89 22.30 -11.13
C GLY A 61 47.42 22.14 -11.50
N THR A 62 47.11 21.82 -12.75
CA THR A 62 45.74 21.57 -13.21
C THR A 62 45.15 20.32 -12.56
N LEU A 63 45.92 19.25 -12.39
CA LEU A 63 45.48 18.04 -11.71
C LEU A 63 45.18 18.29 -10.23
N CYS A 64 46.02 19.05 -9.54
CA CYS A 64 45.78 19.47 -8.15
C CYS A 64 44.53 20.34 -8.03
N PHE A 65 44.34 21.29 -8.96
CA PHE A 65 43.13 22.12 -8.98
C PHE A 65 41.86 21.29 -9.20
N LEU A 66 41.88 20.38 -10.18
CA LEU A 66 40.77 19.45 -10.44
C LEU A 66 40.50 18.52 -9.25
N ALA A 67 41.55 18.04 -8.56
CA ALA A 67 41.38 17.20 -7.38
C ALA A 67 40.69 17.96 -6.23
N ILE A 68 41.06 19.23 -6.01
CA ILE A 68 40.44 20.08 -4.98
C ILE A 68 38.98 20.38 -5.33
N ASP A 69 38.69 20.72 -6.60
CA ASP A 69 37.34 21.01 -7.06
C ASP A 69 36.42 19.77 -6.94
N ASN A 70 36.91 18.61 -7.36
CA ASN A 70 36.18 17.35 -7.25
C ASN A 70 35.94 16.96 -5.78
N TYR A 71 36.91 17.21 -4.90
CA TYR A 71 36.73 16.97 -3.46
C TYR A 71 35.63 17.87 -2.87
N ARG A 72 35.61 19.16 -3.21
CA ARG A 72 34.58 20.09 -2.74
C ARG A 72 33.19 19.69 -3.24
N ALA A 73 33.06 19.37 -4.53
CA ALA A 73 31.80 18.89 -5.10
C ALA A 73 31.33 17.59 -4.44
N ARG A 74 32.25 16.67 -4.14
CA ARG A 74 31.93 15.43 -3.44
C ARG A 74 31.42 15.68 -2.01
N CYS A 75 32.03 16.59 -1.27
CA CYS A 75 31.58 16.96 0.07
C CYS A 75 30.17 17.57 0.05
N GLU A 76 29.88 18.45 -0.91
CA GLU A 76 28.56 19.05 -1.05
C GLU A 76 27.49 18.00 -1.39
N LEU A 77 27.77 17.12 -2.36
CA LEU A 77 26.89 16.01 -2.71
C LEU A 77 26.63 15.08 -1.52
N GLN A 78 27.66 14.78 -0.72
CA GLN A 78 27.49 13.97 0.50
C GLN A 78 26.58 14.66 1.51
N ALA A 79 26.73 15.96 1.71
CA ALA A 79 25.85 16.73 2.60
C ALA A 79 24.39 16.74 2.10
N GLN A 80 24.17 16.89 0.80
CA GLN A 80 22.82 16.82 0.20
C GLN A 80 22.20 15.43 0.37
N VAL A 81 22.96 14.37 0.10
CA VAL A 81 22.48 12.98 0.27
C VAL A 81 22.07 12.72 1.71
N GLU A 82 22.86 13.16 2.70
CA GLU A 82 22.50 12.99 4.11
C GLU A 82 21.23 13.77 4.46
N GLN A 83 21.08 15.01 3.98
CA GLN A 83 19.84 15.78 4.17
C GLN A 83 18.63 15.09 3.55
N ASP A 84 18.76 14.54 2.34
CA ASP A 84 17.67 13.84 1.66
C ASP A 84 17.31 12.54 2.35
N ARG A 85 18.29 11.82 2.93
CA ARG A 85 18.03 10.63 3.74
C ARG A 85 17.20 10.97 4.98
N ILE A 86 17.51 12.07 5.66
CA ILE A 86 16.75 12.54 6.82
C ILE A 86 15.32 12.88 6.41
N LYS A 87 15.13 13.70 5.36
CA LYS A 87 13.80 14.07 4.85
C LYS A 87 12.99 12.85 4.41
N LEU A 88 13.62 11.87 3.77
CA LEU A 88 12.96 10.64 3.36
C LEU A 88 12.51 9.82 4.58
N ALA A 89 13.36 9.73 5.61
CA ALA A 89 13.01 9.04 6.85
C ALA A 89 11.81 9.71 7.55
N GLU A 90 11.80 11.04 7.63
CA GLU A 90 10.70 11.81 8.23
C GLU A 90 9.39 11.63 7.46
N THR A 91 9.43 11.71 6.13
CA THR A 91 8.25 11.53 5.28
C THR A 91 7.72 10.09 5.36
N GLN A 92 8.61 9.09 5.36
CA GLN A 92 8.23 7.70 5.54
C GLN A 92 7.57 7.46 6.90
N GLU A 93 8.12 8.04 7.97
CA GLU A 93 7.53 7.94 9.30
C GLU A 93 6.13 8.56 9.34
N PHE A 94 5.98 9.76 8.76
CA PHE A 94 4.70 10.44 8.66
C PHE A 94 3.66 9.63 7.89
N LEU A 95 4.01 9.08 6.73
CA LEU A 95 3.12 8.22 5.94
C LEU A 95 2.76 6.94 6.70
N THR A 96 3.71 6.36 7.43
CA THR A 96 3.46 5.18 8.27
C THR A 96 2.48 5.51 9.40
N ARG A 97 2.63 6.67 10.05
CA ARG A 97 1.69 7.15 11.08
C ARG A 97 0.29 7.37 10.49
N GLN A 98 0.18 7.99 9.32
CA GLN A 98 -1.12 8.21 8.66
C GLN A 98 -1.82 6.91 8.27
N THR A 99 -1.11 5.97 7.65
CA THR A 99 -1.69 4.69 7.24
C THR A 99 -2.15 3.87 8.45
N ASN A 100 -1.38 3.88 9.54
CA ASN A 100 -1.77 3.26 10.81
C ASN A 100 -2.99 3.95 11.44
N ALA A 101 -3.06 5.28 11.43
CA ALA A 101 -4.23 6.01 11.93
C ALA A 101 -5.49 5.72 11.09
N ALA A 102 -5.38 5.70 9.76
CA ALA A 102 -6.47 5.36 8.86
C ALA A 102 -6.96 3.92 9.07
N ARG A 103 -6.02 2.98 9.26
CA ARG A 103 -6.35 1.58 9.58
C ARG A 103 -7.10 1.47 10.91
N LYS A 104 -6.59 2.09 11.98
CA LYS A 104 -7.26 2.10 13.29
C LYS A 104 -8.66 2.72 13.22
N LYS A 105 -8.82 3.83 12.50
CA LYS A 105 -10.13 4.46 12.28
C LYS A 105 -11.10 3.51 11.58
N ARG A 106 -10.65 2.83 10.52
CA ARG A 106 -11.46 1.82 9.81
C ARG A 106 -11.83 0.65 10.73
N GLU A 107 -10.89 0.14 11.51
CA GLU A 107 -11.15 -0.96 12.45
C GLU A 107 -12.17 -0.56 13.52
N LEU A 108 -12.07 0.66 14.07
CA LEU A 108 -13.06 1.19 15.02
C LEU A 108 -14.44 1.38 14.38
N GLN A 109 -14.49 1.88 13.15
CA GLN A 109 -15.73 2.02 12.40
C GLN A 109 -16.40 0.66 12.18
N ILE A 110 -15.65 -0.33 11.69
CA ILE A 110 -16.15 -1.70 11.50
C ILE A 110 -16.64 -2.29 12.82
N LEU A 111 -15.92 -2.06 13.92
CA LEU A 111 -16.35 -2.55 15.23
C LEU A 111 -17.66 -1.90 15.67
N ASN A 112 -17.86 -0.62 15.41
CA ASN A 112 -19.08 0.09 15.73
C ASN A 112 -20.26 -0.36 14.85
N GLU A 113 -20.03 -0.57 13.54
CA GLU A 113 -21.02 -1.15 12.61
C GLU A 113 -21.43 -2.56 13.04
N ARG A 114 -20.48 -3.39 13.47
CA ARG A 114 -20.78 -4.73 14.03
C ARG A 114 -21.58 -4.64 15.33
N LYS A 115 -21.19 -3.75 16.25
CA LYS A 115 -21.89 -3.53 17.51
C LYS A 115 -23.34 -3.10 17.27
N THR A 116 -23.56 -2.12 16.40
CA THR A 116 -24.90 -1.61 16.06
C THR A 116 -25.76 -2.68 15.39
N THR A 117 -25.19 -3.47 14.48
CA THR A 117 -25.86 -4.62 13.87
C THR A 117 -26.29 -5.64 14.91
N LYS A 118 -25.38 -6.04 15.82
CA LYS A 118 -25.69 -6.99 16.90
C LYS A 118 -26.75 -6.48 17.88
N MET A 119 -26.71 -5.20 18.22
CA MET A 119 -27.76 -4.58 19.04
C MET A 119 -29.13 -4.62 18.33
N ARG A 120 -29.17 -4.36 17.02
CA ARG A 120 -30.40 -4.41 16.23
C ARG A 120 -30.95 -5.84 16.15
N GLU A 121 -30.10 -6.82 15.87
CA GLU A 121 -30.46 -8.25 15.88
C GLU A 121 -31.06 -8.67 17.23
N MET A 122 -30.44 -8.25 18.34
CA MET A 122 -30.95 -8.58 19.68
C MET A 122 -32.30 -7.92 19.98
N LYS A 123 -32.48 -6.64 19.61
CA LYS A 123 -33.77 -5.94 19.76
C LYS A 123 -34.87 -6.63 18.96
N LEU A 124 -34.58 -7.05 17.73
CA LEU A 124 -35.52 -7.79 16.89
C LEU A 124 -35.84 -9.17 17.49
N ALA A 125 -34.84 -9.91 17.95
CA ALA A 125 -35.05 -11.21 18.59
C ALA A 125 -35.97 -11.11 19.81
N LEU A 126 -35.78 -10.08 20.65
CA LEU A 126 -36.66 -9.80 21.78
C LEU A 126 -38.07 -9.43 21.32
N HIS A 127 -38.21 -8.58 20.31
CA HIS A 127 -39.53 -8.21 19.78
C HIS A 127 -40.28 -9.44 19.26
N VAL A 128 -39.62 -10.33 18.53
CA VAL A 128 -40.22 -11.59 18.05
C VAL A 128 -40.62 -12.49 19.21
N ALA A 129 -39.80 -12.59 20.26
CA ALA A 129 -40.16 -13.36 21.46
C ALA A 129 -41.41 -12.79 22.16
N MET A 130 -41.50 -11.46 22.28
CA MET A 130 -42.68 -10.79 22.84
C MET A 130 -43.94 -11.02 21.99
N LEU A 131 -43.83 -10.94 20.65
CA LEU A 131 -44.94 -11.24 19.75
C LEU A 131 -45.41 -12.70 19.88
N ARG A 132 -44.48 -13.65 20.00
CA ARG A 132 -44.82 -15.06 20.23
C ARG A 132 -45.56 -15.26 21.55
N ALA A 133 -45.13 -14.58 22.62
CA ALA A 133 -45.82 -14.62 23.91
C ALA A 133 -47.25 -14.05 23.79
N GLN A 134 -47.42 -12.89 23.16
CA GLN A 134 -48.74 -12.29 22.94
C GLN A 134 -49.68 -13.18 22.13
N LEU A 135 -49.18 -13.84 21.09
CA LEU A 135 -49.98 -14.79 20.30
C LEU A 135 -50.44 -15.98 21.16
N GLN A 136 -49.53 -16.53 21.97
CA GLN A 136 -49.86 -17.63 22.89
C GLN A 136 -50.88 -17.21 23.94
N ASP A 137 -50.76 -15.99 24.50
CA ASP A 137 -51.72 -15.43 25.45
C ASP A 137 -53.13 -15.29 24.84
N HIS A 138 -53.22 -15.08 23.52
CA HIS A 138 -54.46 -15.04 22.76
C HIS A 138 -54.92 -16.40 22.20
N GLY A 139 -54.24 -17.50 22.54
CA GLY A 139 -54.57 -18.85 22.08
C GLY A 139 -54.23 -19.12 20.61
N ILE A 140 -53.38 -18.28 19.99
CA ILE A 140 -52.91 -18.44 18.61
C ILE A 140 -51.53 -19.07 18.64
N GLU A 141 -51.35 -20.19 17.93
CA GLU A 141 -50.06 -20.84 17.83
C GLU A 141 -49.10 -20.06 16.90
N PRO A 142 -47.92 -19.63 17.38
CA PRO A 142 -46.96 -18.94 16.54
C PRO A 142 -46.39 -19.85 15.44
N ARG A 143 -46.11 -19.29 14.27
CA ARG A 143 -45.48 -20.03 13.16
C ARG A 143 -44.11 -20.61 13.54
N SER A 144 -43.83 -21.81 13.04
CA SER A 144 -42.55 -22.50 13.23
C SER A 144 -41.39 -21.74 12.57
N ILE A 145 -40.18 -21.97 13.08
CA ILE A 145 -38.95 -21.41 12.49
C ILE A 145 -38.75 -21.94 11.07
N ASP A 146 -39.06 -23.22 10.83
CA ASP A 146 -38.87 -23.86 9.52
C ASP A 146 -39.77 -23.25 8.45
N ASP A 147 -41.02 -22.95 8.80
CA ASP A 147 -41.97 -22.26 7.92
C ASP A 147 -41.47 -20.86 7.56
N CYS A 148 -40.89 -20.14 8.53
CA CYS A 148 -40.31 -18.83 8.31
C CYS A 148 -39.08 -18.89 7.39
N VAL A 149 -38.24 -19.92 7.50
CA VAL A 149 -37.08 -20.11 6.62
C VAL A 149 -37.53 -20.41 5.18
N HIS A 150 -38.56 -21.26 5.02
CA HIS A 150 -39.13 -21.53 3.70
C HIS A 150 -39.75 -20.29 3.06
N GLU A 151 -40.49 -19.50 3.83
CA GLU A 151 -41.10 -18.27 3.32
C GLU A 151 -40.03 -17.20 3.02
N TYR A 152 -38.96 -17.11 3.81
CA TYR A 152 -37.82 -16.25 3.52
C TYR A 152 -37.18 -16.58 2.17
N ALA A 153 -36.89 -17.86 1.91
CA ALA A 153 -36.29 -18.30 0.65
C ALA A 153 -37.19 -18.03 -0.58
N ARG A 154 -38.51 -18.04 -0.39
CA ARG A 154 -39.49 -17.75 -1.43
C ARG A 154 -39.62 -16.24 -1.70
N SER A 155 -39.66 -15.44 -0.63
CA SER A 155 -40.11 -14.04 -0.69
C SER A 155 -38.96 -13.03 -0.73
N VAL A 156 -37.76 -13.38 -0.25
CA VAL A 156 -36.59 -12.50 -0.23
C VAL A 156 -35.69 -12.81 -1.41
N LYS A 157 -35.38 -11.77 -2.19
CA LYS A 157 -34.38 -11.84 -3.25
C LYS A 157 -33.14 -11.04 -2.85
N MET A 158 -32.00 -11.55 -3.28
CA MET A 158 -30.69 -10.94 -3.06
C MET A 158 -30.21 -10.36 -4.36
N ASP A 159 -29.95 -9.05 -4.39
CA ASP A 159 -29.23 -8.45 -5.51
C ASP A 159 -27.75 -8.30 -5.16
N ASN A 160 -26.93 -8.88 -6.02
CA ASN A 160 -25.47 -8.84 -5.93
C ASN A 160 -24.87 -7.74 -6.82
N SER A 161 -25.69 -6.82 -7.33
CA SER A 161 -25.29 -5.79 -8.30
C SER A 161 -24.62 -4.56 -7.68
N ILE A 162 -23.72 -4.71 -6.70
CA ILE A 162 -22.73 -3.67 -6.39
C ILE A 162 -21.38 -4.37 -6.13
N SER A 163 -20.38 -4.03 -6.93
CA SER A 163 -19.02 -4.55 -6.98
C SER A 163 -18.15 -4.30 -5.73
N ASN A 164 -18.73 -4.32 -4.52
CA ASN A 164 -17.98 -4.23 -3.28
C ASN A 164 -18.59 -5.15 -2.21
N VAL A 165 -17.71 -5.86 -1.52
CA VAL A 165 -17.89 -6.98 -0.57
C VAL A 165 -18.74 -6.64 0.69
N SER A 166 -19.52 -5.55 0.71
CA SER A 166 -20.41 -5.18 1.81
C SER A 166 -21.79 -4.64 1.38
N GLY A 167 -22.15 -4.74 0.09
CA GLY A 167 -23.34 -4.11 -0.50
C GLY A 167 -24.49 -5.06 -0.87
N THR A 168 -24.64 -6.20 -0.20
CA THR A 168 -25.77 -7.11 -0.49
C THR A 168 -27.08 -6.48 -0.01
N ALA A 169 -27.87 -5.96 -0.94
CA ALA A 169 -29.21 -5.47 -0.65
C ALA A 169 -30.19 -6.65 -0.69
N LEU A 170 -30.84 -6.92 0.43
CA LEU A 170 -31.97 -7.84 0.50
C LEU A 170 -33.24 -7.04 0.32
N TRP A 171 -34.09 -7.46 -0.61
CA TRP A 171 -35.41 -6.89 -0.78
C TRP A 171 -36.47 -7.97 -0.88
N ILE A 172 -37.68 -7.61 -0.49
CA ILE A 172 -38.85 -8.47 -0.57
C ILE A 172 -39.60 -8.12 -1.84
N ASN A 173 -40.11 -9.14 -2.54
CA ASN A 173 -40.93 -8.92 -3.72
C ASN A 173 -42.15 -8.04 -3.37
N ASP A 174 -42.47 -7.09 -4.25
CA ASP A 174 -43.57 -6.12 -4.04
C ASP A 174 -44.95 -6.79 -3.95
N ASP A 175 -45.08 -8.01 -4.47
CA ASP A 175 -46.32 -8.80 -4.44
C ASP A 175 -46.63 -9.41 -3.06
N ASN A 176 -45.69 -9.35 -2.11
CA ASN A 176 -45.88 -9.95 -0.79
C ASN A 176 -46.56 -8.98 0.19
N SER A 177 -47.74 -9.35 0.69
CA SER A 177 -48.50 -8.58 1.69
C SER A 177 -47.76 -8.37 3.00
N LEU A 178 -46.75 -9.20 3.30
CA LEU A 178 -45.92 -9.10 4.50
C LEU A 178 -44.98 -7.88 4.48
N LYS A 179 -44.73 -7.27 3.31
CA LYS A 179 -43.82 -6.13 3.18
C LYS A 179 -44.22 -4.94 4.08
N GLY A 180 -45.53 -4.71 4.24
CA GLY A 180 -46.06 -3.61 5.07
C GLY A 180 -45.98 -3.86 6.59
N LEU A 181 -45.76 -5.10 7.01
CA LEU A 181 -45.68 -5.49 8.42
C LEU A 181 -44.24 -5.48 8.96
N ILE A 182 -43.26 -5.17 8.11
CA ILE A 182 -41.85 -5.23 8.49
C ILE A 182 -41.46 -3.91 9.18
N PRO A 183 -40.94 -3.99 10.41
CA PRO A 183 -40.51 -2.80 11.11
C PRO A 183 -39.33 -2.15 10.39
N SER A 184 -39.35 -0.82 10.27
CA SER A 184 -38.24 -0.09 9.65
C SER A 184 -36.98 -0.22 10.52
N PRO A 185 -35.80 -0.50 9.96
CA PRO A 185 -34.55 -0.59 10.73
C PRO A 185 -34.25 0.68 11.56
N LYS A 186 -34.75 1.83 11.12
CA LYS A 186 -34.57 3.14 11.78
C LYS A 186 -35.37 3.27 13.08
N GLU A 187 -36.50 2.58 13.22
CA GLU A 187 -37.35 2.66 14.42
C GLU A 187 -36.60 2.19 15.69
N TYR A 188 -35.67 1.25 15.53
CA TYR A 188 -34.83 0.76 16.62
C TYR A 188 -33.68 1.68 17.01
N GLU A 189 -33.36 2.68 16.20
CA GLU A 189 -32.25 3.62 16.40
C GLU A 189 -32.69 4.89 17.14
N GLU A 190 -33.90 5.40 16.83
CA GLU A 190 -34.39 6.68 17.34
C GLU A 190 -34.81 6.65 18.82
N ARG A 191 -35.26 5.49 19.34
CA ARG A 191 -35.72 5.35 20.74
C ARG A 191 -34.63 5.05 21.77
N GLY A 192 -33.38 4.91 21.35
CA GLY A 192 -32.27 4.51 22.22
C GLY A 192 -31.27 5.62 22.57
N ARG A 193 -31.59 6.88 22.28
CA ARG A 193 -30.80 8.06 22.66
C ARG A 193 -31.49 8.85 23.76
#